data_AF-A0A0L6VN98-F1
#
_entry.id   AF-A0A0L6VN98-F1
#
_cell.length_a   1.000
_cell.length_b   1.000
_cell.length_c   1.000
_cell.angle_alpha   90.00
_cell.angle_beta   90.00
_cell.angle_gamma   90.00
#
_symmetry.space_group_name_H-M   'P 1'
#
loop_
_entity.id
_entity.type
_entity.pdbx_description
1 polymer ?
#
loop_
_entity_poly.entity_id
_entity_poly.type
_entity_poly.pdbx_seq_one_letter_code
_entity_poly.pdbx_strand_id
1 'polypeptide(L)' 'ARLDAQQHPAPAQTNPAPAPNLIKLAKPQPFDGTHGTAAEVFVAQIALHAITYPECFPTDASKVAFTTSFMRAYAATT' A
#
# COMPACT_ATOMS: atom_id res chain seq x y z
N ALA A 1 -18.93 -52.73 -29.57
CA ALA A 1 -19.14 -51.28 -29.52
C ALA A 1 -18.04 -50.65 -28.66
N ARG A 2 -17.43 -49.57 -29.12
CA ARG A 2 -16.19 -48.95 -28.59
C ARG A 2 -16.54 -47.99 -27.45
N LEU A 3 -15.66 -47.94 -26.44
CA LEU A 3 -15.70 -47.10 -25.24
C LEU A 3 -15.63 -45.60 -25.59
N ASP A 4 -16.52 -44.79 -25.03
CA ASP A 4 -16.35 -43.34 -24.96
C ASP A 4 -16.28 -42.90 -23.50
N ALA A 5 -15.06 -42.85 -22.99
CA ALA A 5 -14.73 -42.21 -21.73
C ALA A 5 -14.93 -40.69 -21.90
N GLN A 6 -15.92 -40.15 -21.20
CA GLN A 6 -16.15 -38.71 -21.07
C GLN A 6 -14.94 -38.08 -20.35
N GLN A 7 -13.98 -37.54 -21.11
CA GLN A 7 -12.94 -36.69 -20.53
C GLN A 7 -13.51 -35.28 -20.33
N HIS A 8 -13.75 -34.94 -19.06
CA HIS A 8 -14.06 -33.58 -18.66
C HIS A 8 -12.81 -32.70 -18.83
N PRO A 9 -12.87 -31.53 -19.50
CA PRO A 9 -11.74 -30.62 -19.58
C PRO A 9 -11.34 -30.16 -18.17
N ALA A 10 -10.05 -30.18 -17.86
CA ALA A 10 -9.53 -29.56 -16.64
C ALA A 10 -9.75 -28.04 -16.71
N PRO A 11 -10.15 -27.37 -15.62
CA PRO A 11 -10.22 -25.91 -15.59
C PRO A 11 -8.86 -25.33 -15.95
N ALA A 12 -8.81 -24.45 -16.94
CA ALA A 12 -7.60 -23.71 -17.26
C ALA A 12 -7.21 -22.86 -16.04
N GLN A 13 -6.12 -23.24 -15.35
CA GLN A 13 -5.56 -22.39 -14.31
C GLN A 13 -5.00 -21.13 -14.98
N THR A 14 -5.70 -20.01 -14.85
CA THR A 14 -5.14 -18.69 -15.15
C THR A 14 -4.00 -18.44 -14.18
N ASN A 15 -2.78 -18.40 -14.70
CA ASN A 15 -1.61 -18.04 -13.91
C ASN A 15 -1.81 -16.61 -13.36
N PRO A 16 -1.56 -16.33 -12.07
CA PRO A 16 -1.66 -14.98 -11.54
C PRO A 16 -0.76 -14.04 -12.35
N ALA A 17 -1.25 -12.83 -12.64
CA ALA A 17 -0.42 -11.82 -13.27
C ALA A 17 0.84 -11.56 -12.41
N PRO A 18 2.02 -11.36 -13.02
CA PRO A 18 3.22 -10.99 -12.28
C PRO A 18 2.93 -9.78 -11.39
N ALA A 19 3.29 -9.88 -10.11
CA ALA A 19 3.16 -8.74 -9.22
C ALA A 19 3.97 -7.57 -9.78
N PRO A 20 3.43 -6.33 -9.75
CA PRO A 20 4.18 -5.18 -10.22
C PRO A 20 5.51 -5.08 -9.46
N ASN A 21 6.59 -4.75 -10.16
CA ASN A 21 7.90 -4.52 -9.57
C ASN A 21 7.84 -3.19 -8.79
N LEU A 22 7.28 -3.22 -7.59
CA LEU A 22 7.12 -2.03 -6.78
C LEU A 22 8.51 -1.60 -6.28
N ILE A 23 8.92 -0.37 -6.60
CA ILE A 23 10.10 0.25 -6.02
C ILE A 23 9.93 0.15 -4.50
N LYS A 24 10.85 -0.54 -3.83
CA LYS A 24 10.78 -0.73 -2.38
C LYS A 24 11.11 0.59 -1.69
N LEU A 25 10.06 1.35 -1.37
CA LEU A 25 10.22 2.61 -0.64
C LEU A 25 10.60 2.32 0.82
N ALA A 26 11.48 3.15 1.38
CA ALA A 26 11.76 3.12 2.81
C ALA A 26 10.50 3.48 3.60
N LYS A 27 10.36 2.92 4.81
CA LYS A 27 9.28 3.29 5.72
C LYS A 27 9.37 4.79 6.05
N PRO A 28 8.26 5.55 6.02
CA PRO A 28 8.26 6.95 6.45
C PRO A 28 8.76 7.10 7.89
N GLN A 29 9.47 8.20 8.17
CA GLN A 29 9.93 8.50 9.51
C GLN A 29 8.78 9.07 10.35
N PRO A 30 8.70 8.80 11.67
CA PRO A 30 7.75 9.49 12.52
C PRO A 30 7.96 11.01 12.50
N PHE A 31 6.87 11.76 12.37
CA PHE A 31 6.85 13.22 12.34
C PHE A 31 6.42 13.78 13.69
N ASP A 32 7.16 14.77 14.20
CA ASP A 32 6.95 15.38 15.52
C ASP A 32 6.04 16.61 15.50
N GLY A 33 5.50 16.97 14.34
CA GLY A 33 4.66 18.16 14.18
C GLY A 33 5.45 19.44 13.89
N THR A 34 6.76 19.37 13.66
CA THR A 34 7.57 20.55 13.34
C THR A 34 7.10 21.22 12.04
N HIS A 35 6.79 22.51 12.10
CA HIS A 35 6.35 23.30 10.95
C HIS A 35 7.48 23.57 9.94
N GLY A 36 7.12 24.05 8.75
CA GLY A 36 8.07 24.45 7.70
C GLY A 36 8.53 23.27 6.85
N THR A 37 9.79 23.29 6.39
CA THR A 37 10.34 22.31 5.44
C THR A 37 10.18 20.85 5.90
N ALA A 38 10.24 20.60 7.21
CA ALA A 38 10.04 19.26 7.76
C ALA A 38 8.63 18.70 7.46
N ALA A 39 7.60 19.55 7.56
CA ALA A 39 6.22 19.17 7.25
C ALA A 39 6.05 18.89 5.74
N GLU A 40 6.66 19.69 4.88
CA GLU A 40 6.60 19.48 3.42
C GLU A 40 7.26 18.16 3.02
N VAL A 41 8.44 17.86 3.57
CA VAL A 41 9.14 16.59 3.34
C VAL A 41 8.32 15.40 3.82
N PHE A 42 7.70 15.51 5.00
CA PHE A 42 6.83 14.46 5.52
C PHE A 42 5.64 14.19 4.58
N VAL A 43 4.93 15.23 4.14
CA VAL A 43 3.79 15.08 3.21
C VAL A 43 4.25 14.48 1.88
N ALA A 44 5.40 14.91 1.33
CA ALA A 44 5.94 14.37 0.10
C ALA A 44 6.28 12.87 0.21
N GLN A 45 6.85 12.43 1.33
CA GLN A 45 7.15 11.01 1.58
C GLN A 45 5.89 10.16 1.68
N ILE A 46 4.87 10.63 2.38
CA ILE A 46 3.57 9.95 2.50
C ILE A 46 2.89 9.84 1.13
N ALA A 47 2.88 10.93 0.35
CA ALA A 47 2.30 10.95 -0.99
C ALA A 47 3.01 9.94 -1.91
N LEU A 48 4.34 9.90 -1.89
CA LEU A 48 5.11 8.95 -2.69
C LEU A 48 4.79 7.49 -2.30
N HIS A 49 4.61 7.21 -1.01
CA HIS A 49 4.22 5.89 -0.54
C HIS A 49 2.81 5.50 -1.01
N ALA A 50 1.86 6.43 -1.00
CA ALA A 50 0.49 6.19 -1.47
C ALA A 50 0.42 5.93 -2.98
N ILE A 51 1.20 6.66 -3.77
CA ILE A 51 1.28 6.50 -5.24
C ILE A 51 1.96 5.18 -5.62
N THR A 52 2.96 4.76 -4.85
CA THR A 52 3.69 3.50 -5.11
C THR A 52 2.85 2.27 -4.78
N TYR A 53 1.99 2.37 -3.76
CA TYR A 53 1.17 1.25 -3.27
C TYR A 53 -0.33 1.58 -3.31
N PRO A 54 -0.92 1.86 -4.49
CA PRO A 54 -2.30 2.33 -4.59
C PRO A 54 -3.31 1.31 -4.05
N GLU A 55 -3.04 0.01 -4.25
CA GLU A 55 -3.85 -1.10 -3.72
C GLU A 55 -3.93 -1.12 -2.20
N CYS A 56 -2.92 -0.58 -1.50
CA CYS A 56 -2.92 -0.47 -0.03
C CYS A 56 -3.75 0.72 0.48
N PHE A 57 -4.11 1.67 -0.39
CA PHE A 57 -4.82 2.90 -0.03
C PHE A 57 -6.10 3.13 -0.87
N PRO A 58 -7.07 2.20 -0.84
CA PRO A 58 -8.24 2.25 -1.72
C PRO A 58 -9.22 3.39 -1.37
N THR A 59 -9.09 4.00 -0.19
CA THR A 59 -9.97 5.08 0.28
C THR A 59 -9.17 6.23 0.85
N ASP A 60 -9.72 7.45 0.84
CA ASP A 60 -9.05 8.58 1.48
C ASP A 60 -8.91 8.40 3.00
N ALA A 61 -9.84 7.67 3.63
CA ALA A 61 -9.72 7.26 5.03
C ALA A 61 -8.46 6.43 5.29
N SER A 62 -8.12 5.48 4.41
CA SER A 62 -6.89 4.68 4.54
C SER A 62 -5.61 5.51 4.38
N LYS A 63 -5.62 6.53 3.50
CA LYS A 63 -4.49 7.48 3.36
C LYS A 63 -4.31 8.32 4.62
N VAL A 64 -5.40 8.83 5.18
CA VAL A 64 -5.38 9.63 6.42
C VAL A 64 -4.91 8.79 7.60
N ALA A 65 -5.47 7.59 7.79
CA ALA A 65 -5.07 6.67 8.87
C ALA A 65 -3.58 6.33 8.81
N PHE A 66 -3.05 6.06 7.61
CA PHE A 66 -1.63 5.84 7.42
C PHE A 66 -0.80 7.07 7.77
N THR A 67 -1.19 8.26 7.31
CA THR A 67 -0.51 9.52 7.65
C THR A 67 -0.45 9.73 9.16
N THR A 68 -1.59 9.58 9.85
CA THR A 68 -1.70 9.74 11.31
C THR A 68 -0.86 8.71 12.07
N SER A 69 -0.67 7.51 11.53
CA SER A 69 0.15 6.47 12.17
C SER A 69 1.64 6.85 12.33
N PHE A 70 2.11 7.85 11.56
CA PHE A 70 3.46 8.38 11.68
C PHE A 70 3.54 9.67 12.51
N MET A 71 2.42 10.24 12.95
CA MET A 71 2.46 11.40 13.83
C MET A 71 2.82 10.94 15.24
N ARG A 72 3.90 11.49 15.81
CA ARG A 72 4.18 11.33 17.23
C ARG A 72 3.07 12.06 17.99
N ALA A 73 2.38 11.34 18.89
CA ALA A 73 1.46 11.98 19.81
C ALA A 73 2.23 13.11 20.52
N TYR A 74 1.79 14.34 20.30
CA TYR A 74 2.26 15.47 21.09
C TYR A 74 1.66 15.26 22.48
N ALA A 75 2.33 14.44 23.30
CA ALA A 75 2.11 14.47 24.73
C ALA A 75 2.58 15.86 25.14
N ALA A 76 1.65 16.82 25.14
CA ALA A 76 1.85 18.08 25.81
C ALA A 76 2.08 17.72 27.28
N THR A 77 3.35 17.57 27.68
CA THR A 77 3.75 17.61 29.07
C THR A 77 3.26 18.95 29.60
N THR A 78 2.13 18.90 30.30
CA THR A 78 1.62 19.99 31.13
C THR A 78 2.24 19.87 32.50
#